data_AF-A0A316KAB1-F1
#
_entry.id   AF-A0A316KAB1-F1
#
_cell.length_a   1.000
_cell.length_b   1.000
_cell.length_c   1.000
_cell.angle_alpha   90.00
_cell.angle_beta   90.00
_cell.angle_gamma   90.00
#
_symmetry.space_group_name_H-M   'P 1'
#
loop_
_entity.id
_entity.type
_entity.pdbx_description
1 polymer ?
#
loop_
_entity_poly.entity_id
_entity_poly.type
_entity_poly.pdbx_seq_one_letter_code
_entity_poly.pdbx_strand_id
1 'polypeptide(L)'
;MDNQERFLQILKTIGGVSFVIAFILAINIFGRVGREYISLPVARYLFIGFGALGLILNLVTFQTGKYHPIYNLTYWGGSIITFVGLIMDLFRVQYSMYVLILGLATVGVSFLLPKSLVDPKGNDPDLLDD
;
A
#
# COMPACT_ATOMS: atom_id res chain seq x y z
N MET A 1 -25.65 2.89 10.73
CA MET A 1 -24.38 2.51 10.08
C MET A 1 -24.66 1.25 9.31
N ASP A 2 -24.63 1.34 7.99
CA ASP A 2 -25.06 0.27 7.11
C ASP A 2 -24.10 -0.94 7.22
N ASN A 3 -24.59 -2.16 7.03
CA ASN A 3 -23.78 -3.38 7.14
C ASN A 3 -22.60 -3.34 6.16
N GLN A 4 -22.77 -2.67 5.02
CA GLN A 4 -21.74 -2.47 4.01
C GLN A 4 -20.61 -1.55 4.50
N GLU A 5 -20.92 -0.47 5.21
CA GLU A 5 -19.91 0.45 5.77
C GLU A 5 -19.05 -0.23 6.85
N ARG A 6 -19.69 -1.02 7.72
CA ARG A 6 -18.98 -1.82 8.73
C ARG A 6 -18.04 -2.83 8.09
N PHE A 7 -18.50 -3.52 7.05
CA PHE A 7 -17.66 -4.47 6.31
C PHE A 7 -16.43 -3.80 5.70
N LEU A 8 -16.59 -2.65 5.04
CA LEU A 8 -15.49 -1.88 4.48
C LEU A 8 -14.49 -1.41 5.55
N GLN A 9 -14.96 -0.97 6.72
CA GLN A 9 -14.08 -0.58 7.83
C GLN A 9 -13.26 -1.76 8.37
N ILE A 10 -13.86 -2.94 8.46
CA ILE A 10 -13.17 -4.17 8.88
C ILE A 10 -12.08 -4.51 7.87
N LEU A 11 -12.38 -4.49 6.56
CA LEU A 11 -11.40 -4.76 5.51
C LEU A 11 -10.23 -3.77 5.55
N LYS A 12 -10.49 -2.47 5.74
CA LYS A 12 -9.44 -1.45 5.91
C LYS A 12 -8.54 -1.75 7.10
N THR A 13 -9.15 -2.12 8.23
CA THR A 13 -8.41 -2.47 9.45
C THR A 13 -7.52 -3.69 9.24
N ILE A 14 -8.06 -4.77 8.66
CA ILE A 14 -7.29 -5.98 8.38
C ILE A 14 -6.16 -5.70 7.39
N GLY A 15 -6.43 -4.92 6.33
CA GLY A 15 -5.41 -4.48 5.38
C GLY A 15 -4.28 -3.69 6.06
N GLY A 16 -4.64 -2.72 6.91
CA GLY A 16 -3.68 -1.92 7.68
C GLY A 16 -2.84 -2.76 8.65
N VAL A 17 -3.46 -3.66 9.41
CA VAL A 17 -2.74 -4.58 10.32
C VAL A 17 -1.78 -5.47 9.52
N SER A 18 -2.20 -5.97 8.37
CA SER A 18 -1.35 -6.79 7.50
C SER A 18 -0.13 -6.01 7.00
N PHE A 19 -0.29 -4.74 6.63
CA PHE A 19 0.84 -3.87 6.29
C PHE A 19 1.80 -3.65 7.46
N VAL A 20 1.29 -3.44 8.67
CA VAL A 20 2.15 -3.28 9.87
C VAL A 20 2.96 -4.55 10.13
N ILE A 21 2.32 -5.73 10.03
CA ILE A 21 3.02 -7.02 10.17
C ILE A 21 4.09 -7.17 9.09
N ALA A 22 3.75 -6.89 7.82
CA ALA A 22 4.70 -6.93 6.72
C ALA A 22 5.87 -5.96 6.93
N PHE A 23 5.61 -4.77 7.48
CA PHE A 23 6.65 -3.78 7.77
C PHE A 23 7.64 -4.26 8.85
N ILE A 24 7.14 -4.85 9.94
CA ILE A 24 7.98 -5.46 10.99
C ILE A 24 8.85 -6.57 10.38
N LEU A 25 8.28 -7.40 9.51
CA LEU A 25 9.02 -8.46 8.82
C LEU A 25 10.07 -7.90 7.84
N ALA A 26 9.78 -6.79 7.17
CA ALA A 26 10.74 -6.10 6.33
C ALA A 26 11.95 -5.60 7.14
N ILE A 27 11.74 -5.03 8.32
CA ILE A 27 12.83 -4.65 9.24
C ILE A 27 13.67 -5.87 9.63
N ASN A 28 13.03 -7.01 9.91
CA ASN A 28 13.74 -8.24 10.23
C ASN A 28 14.63 -8.76 9.08
N ILE A 29 14.07 -8.76 7.87
CA ILE A 29 14.74 -9.27 6.66
C ILE A 29 15.87 -8.33 6.24
N PHE A 30 15.54 -7.06 5.98
CA PHE A 30 16.43 -6.08 5.36
C PHE A 30 17.29 -5.35 6.39
N GLY A 31 16.71 -4.98 7.54
CA GLY A 31 17.42 -4.34 8.64
C GLY A 31 18.27 -5.30 9.48
N ARG A 32 18.10 -6.62 9.30
CA ARG A 32 18.81 -7.68 10.03
C ARG A 32 18.55 -7.66 11.55
N VAL A 33 17.48 -7.03 12.01
CA VAL A 33 17.11 -6.91 13.43
C VAL A 33 16.15 -8.03 13.84
N GLY A 34 16.38 -8.69 14.99
CA GLY A 34 15.44 -9.68 15.53
C GLY A 34 15.47 -11.06 14.86
N ARG A 35 16.56 -11.40 14.18
CA ARG A 35 16.79 -12.74 13.59
C ARG A 35 16.82 -13.87 14.63
N GLU A 36 16.98 -13.53 15.90
CA GLU A 36 16.91 -14.44 17.05
C GLU A 36 15.48 -14.93 17.32
N TYR A 37 14.46 -14.12 16.97
CA TYR A 37 13.04 -14.45 17.22
C TYR A 37 12.39 -15.12 16.01
N ILE A 38 12.68 -14.62 14.80
CA ILE A 38 12.07 -15.11 13.56
C ILE A 38 13.18 -15.46 12.57
N SER A 39 13.17 -16.71 12.11
CA SER A 39 14.12 -17.18 11.11
C SER A 39 13.86 -16.51 9.75
N LEU A 40 14.93 -16.25 9.01
CA LEU A 40 14.86 -15.57 7.71
C LEU A 40 13.90 -16.24 6.71
N PRO A 41 13.84 -17.59 6.58
CA PRO A 41 12.90 -18.24 5.66
C PRO A 41 11.44 -18.01 6.05
N VAL A 42 11.12 -18.09 7.35
CA VAL A 42 9.75 -17.86 7.84
C VAL A 42 9.34 -16.41 7.64
N ALA A 43 10.24 -15.46 7.98
CA ALA A 43 9.99 -14.04 7.79
C ALA A 43 9.68 -13.71 6.31
N ARG A 44 10.38 -14.34 5.36
CA ARG A 44 10.15 -14.17 3.91
C ARG A 44 8.74 -14.56 3.49
N TYR A 45 8.28 -15.74 3.85
CA TYR A 45 6.95 -16.21 3.47
C TYR A 45 5.85 -15.36 4.10
N LEU A 46 6.01 -15.00 5.38
CA LEU A 46 5.06 -14.12 6.06
C LEU A 46 5.06 -12.71 5.44
N PHE A 47 6.22 -12.17 5.06
CA PHE A 47 6.33 -10.86 4.43
C PHE A 47 5.57 -10.83 3.10
N ILE A 48 5.78 -11.83 2.24
CA ILE A 48 5.08 -11.94 0.96
C ILE A 48 3.57 -12.10 1.20
N GLY A 49 3.18 -12.99 2.12
CA GLY A 49 1.77 -13.25 2.43
C GLY A 49 1.03 -12.03 2.96
N PHE A 50 1.51 -11.44 4.06
CA PHE A 50 0.89 -10.27 4.68
C PHE A 50 1.02 -9.02 3.81
N GLY A 51 2.12 -8.85 3.09
CA GLY A 51 2.31 -7.73 2.15
C GLY A 51 1.32 -7.79 0.99
N ALA A 52 1.16 -8.96 0.36
CA ALA A 52 0.20 -9.16 -0.72
C ALA A 52 -1.25 -9.00 -0.22
N LEU A 53 -1.59 -9.61 0.92
CA LEU A 53 -2.92 -9.52 1.51
C LEU A 53 -3.26 -8.06 1.88
N GLY A 54 -2.34 -7.35 2.53
CA GLY A 54 -2.50 -5.94 2.87
C GLY A 54 -2.74 -5.09 1.62
N LEU A 55 -1.95 -5.30 0.56
CA LEU A 55 -2.07 -4.57 -0.69
C LEU A 55 -3.43 -4.84 -1.37
N ILE A 56 -3.84 -6.09 -1.49
CA ILE A 56 -5.12 -6.47 -2.12
C ILE A 56 -6.30 -5.90 -1.34
N LEU A 57 -6.32 -6.08 -0.02
CA LEU A 57 -7.42 -5.60 0.83
C LEU A 57 -7.55 -4.09 0.77
N ASN A 58 -6.41 -3.39 0.82
CA ASN A 58 -6.38 -1.94 0.73
C ASN A 58 -6.81 -1.49 -0.69
N LEU A 59 -6.43 -2.18 -1.77
CA LEU A 59 -6.86 -1.87 -3.14
C LEU A 59 -8.40 -1.97 -3.28
N VAL A 60 -8.98 -3.05 -2.76
CA VAL A 60 -10.44 -3.27 -2.77
C VAL A 60 -11.17 -2.16 -2.01
N THR A 61 -10.66 -1.76 -0.84
CA THR A 61 -11.28 -0.68 -0.04
C THR A 61 -11.03 0.72 -0.59
N PHE A 62 -10.02 0.90 -1.44
CA PHE A 62 -9.69 2.17 -2.07
C PHE A 62 -10.53 2.47 -3.32
N GLN A 63 -11.02 1.44 -4.03
CA GLN A 63 -11.94 1.63 -5.17
C GLN A 63 -13.25 2.32 -4.77
N THR A 64 -13.61 2.27 -3.49
CA THR A 64 -14.72 3.03 -2.89
C THR A 64 -14.38 4.48 -2.48
N GLY A 65 -13.15 4.95 -2.76
CA GLY A 65 -12.61 6.23 -2.29
C GLY A 65 -12.74 7.38 -3.28
N LYS A 66 -13.11 8.55 -2.74
CA LYS A 66 -13.42 9.83 -3.42
C LYS A 66 -12.27 10.50 -4.18
N TYR A 67 -11.08 9.89 -4.25
CA TYR A 67 -9.85 10.50 -4.79
C TYR A 67 -9.83 10.56 -6.32
N HIS A 68 -9.07 11.51 -6.88
CA HIS A 68 -8.93 11.64 -8.33
C HIS A 68 -8.27 10.38 -8.95
N PRO A 69 -8.71 9.90 -10.12
CA PRO A 69 -8.17 8.70 -10.76
C PRO A 69 -6.64 8.70 -10.94
N ILE A 70 -6.06 9.87 -11.20
CA ILE A 70 -4.60 10.06 -11.39
C ILE A 70 -3.83 9.78 -10.10
N TYR A 71 -4.32 10.28 -8.96
CA TYR A 71 -3.70 9.99 -7.66
C TYR A 71 -3.77 8.50 -7.36
N ASN A 72 -4.93 7.86 -7.58
CA ASN A 72 -5.09 6.43 -7.36
C ASN A 72 -4.14 5.61 -8.23
N LEU A 73 -4.05 5.93 -9.52
CA LEU A 73 -3.18 5.21 -10.45
C LEU A 73 -1.71 5.32 -10.05
N THR A 74 -1.24 6.52 -9.70
CA THR A 74 0.16 6.75 -9.32
C THR A 74 0.49 6.10 -7.97
N TYR A 75 -0.37 6.26 -6.96
CA TYR A 75 -0.19 5.65 -5.64
C TYR A 75 -0.20 4.12 -5.71
N TRP A 76 -1.20 3.52 -6.36
CA TRP A 76 -1.33 2.07 -6.47
C TRP A 76 -0.29 1.46 -7.39
N GLY A 77 -0.03 2.11 -8.54
CA GLY A 77 1.03 1.68 -9.45
C GLY A 77 2.38 1.68 -8.78
N GLY A 78 2.74 2.78 -8.09
CA GLY A 78 3.97 2.86 -7.31
C GLY A 78 4.05 1.82 -6.19
N SER A 79 2.95 1.58 -5.47
CA SER A 79 2.90 0.60 -4.37
C SER A 79 3.11 -0.83 -4.88
N ILE A 80 2.50 -1.20 -6.00
CA ILE A 80 2.69 -2.50 -6.64
C ILE A 80 4.14 -2.65 -7.11
N ILE A 81 4.69 -1.65 -7.81
CA ILE A 81 6.08 -1.69 -8.29
C ILE A 81 7.05 -1.81 -7.11
N THR A 82 6.81 -1.07 -6.02
CA THR A 82 7.62 -1.15 -4.79
C THR A 82 7.58 -2.55 -4.19
N PHE A 83 6.39 -3.14 -4.07
CA PHE A 83 6.23 -4.48 -3.53
C PHE A 83 6.92 -5.54 -4.39
N VAL A 84 6.80 -5.44 -5.72
CA VAL A 84 7.54 -6.30 -6.66
C VAL A 84 9.05 -6.12 -6.51
N GLY A 85 9.54 -4.88 -6.40
CA GLY A 85 10.95 -4.59 -6.17
C GLY A 85 11.48 -5.23 -4.87
N LEU A 86 10.70 -5.18 -3.79
CA LEU A 86 11.04 -5.84 -2.51
C LEU A 86 11.11 -7.36 -2.65
N ILE A 87 10.18 -7.97 -3.39
CA ILE A 87 10.20 -9.41 -3.68
C ILE A 87 11.43 -9.76 -4.52
N MET A 88 11.70 -9.00 -5.58
CA MET A 88 12.89 -9.19 -6.42
C MET A 88 14.17 -9.14 -5.59
N ASP A 89 14.27 -8.17 -4.67
CA ASP A 89 15.43 -8.03 -3.80
C ASP A 89 15.57 -9.23 -2.85
N LEU A 90 14.44 -9.72 -2.32
CA LEU A 90 14.38 -10.90 -1.46
C LEU A 90 14.96 -12.16 -2.12
N PHE A 91 14.68 -12.33 -3.41
CA PHE A 91 15.17 -13.42 -4.25
C PHE A 91 16.49 -13.11 -4.97
N ARG A 92 17.09 -11.94 -4.73
CA ARG A 92 18.33 -11.47 -5.38
C ARG A 92 18.24 -11.47 -6.91
N VAL A 93 17.06 -11.13 -7.43
CA VAL A 93 16.84 -10.97 -8.87
C VAL A 93 17.59 -9.74 -9.36
N GLN A 94 18.21 -9.83 -10.55
CA GLN A 94 18.91 -8.71 -11.15
C GLN A 94 17.99 -7.50 -11.32
N TYR A 95 18.55 -6.30 -11.15
CA TYR A 95 17.83 -5.02 -11.22
C TYR A 95 16.79 -4.75 -10.13
N SER A 96 16.71 -5.56 -9.06
CA SER A 96 15.78 -5.35 -7.93
C SER A 96 15.79 -3.91 -7.40
N MET A 97 16.99 -3.35 -7.20
CA MET A 97 17.19 -2.00 -6.69
C MET A 97 16.60 -0.92 -7.61
N TYR A 98 16.73 -1.07 -8.93
CA TYR A 98 16.17 -0.09 -9.88
C TYR A 98 14.64 -0.12 -9.86
N VAL A 99 14.04 -1.31 -9.79
CA VAL A 99 12.58 -1.49 -9.69
C VAL A 99 12.08 -0.89 -8.37
N LEU A 100 12.79 -1.13 -7.27
CA LEU A 100 12.45 -0.60 -5.95
C LEU A 100 12.52 0.92 -5.92
N ILE A 101 13.59 1.52 -6.46
CA ILE A 101 13.72 2.99 -6.57
C ILE A 101 12.59 3.57 -7.43
N LEU A 102 12.29 2.96 -8.57
CA LEU A 102 11.20 3.40 -9.45
C LEU A 102 9.85 3.37 -8.74
N GLY A 103 9.55 2.29 -8.01
CA GLY A 103 8.33 2.15 -7.23
C GLY A 103 8.22 3.23 -6.16
N LEU A 104 9.27 3.41 -5.35
CA LEU A 104 9.30 4.41 -4.29
C LEU A 104 9.20 5.84 -4.83
N ALA A 105 9.87 6.14 -5.94
CA ALA A 105 9.76 7.43 -6.60
C ALA A 105 8.34 7.69 -7.09
N THR A 106 7.70 6.68 -7.69
CA THR A 106 6.31 6.77 -8.18
C THR A 106 5.33 7.02 -7.01
N VAL A 107 5.50 6.32 -5.89
CA VAL A 107 4.72 6.59 -4.67
C VAL A 107 5.01 7.99 -4.14
N GLY A 108 6.27 8.41 -4.07
CA GLY A 108 6.65 9.74 -3.60
C GLY A 108 6.04 10.87 -4.43
N VAL A 109 6.04 10.72 -5.76
CA VAL A 109 5.39 11.67 -6.67
C VAL A 109 3.89 11.76 -6.42
N SER A 110 3.22 10.66 -6.06
CA SER A 110 1.77 10.68 -5.76
C SER A 110 1.43 11.65 -4.61
N PHE A 111 2.34 11.83 -3.63
CA PHE A 111 2.18 12.79 -2.53
C PHE A 111 2.51 14.24 -2.91
N LEU A 112 3.21 14.46 -4.02
CA LEU A 112 3.54 15.79 -4.54
C LEU A 112 2.51 16.30 -5.54
N LEU A 113 1.49 15.49 -5.87
CA LEU A 113 0.42 15.91 -6.76
C LEU A 113 -0.35 17.10 -6.16
N PRO A 114 -0.75 18.08 -7.00
CA PRO A 114 -1.49 19.25 -6.54
C PRO A 114 -2.80 18.84 -5.85
N LYS A 115 -3.23 19.63 -4.87
CA LYS A 115 -4.44 19.37 -4.07
C LYS A 115 -5.69 19.15 -4.92
N SER A 116 -5.79 19.77 -6.09
CA SER A 116 -6.90 19.55 -7.03
C SER A 116 -7.00 18.11 -7.57
N LEU A 117 -5.92 17.32 -7.48
CA LEU A 117 -5.85 15.91 -7.86
C LEU A 117 -5.83 14.98 -6.65
N VAL A 118 -5.76 15.52 -5.44
CA VAL A 118 -5.69 14.76 -4.18
C VAL A 118 -6.99 14.90 -3.40
N ASP A 119 -7.64 16.06 -3.43
CA ASP A 119 -8.90 16.25 -2.74
C ASP A 119 -10.02 15.49 -3.46
N PRO A 120 -10.93 14.87 -2.70
CA PRO A 120 -12.23 14.49 -3.20
C PRO A 120 -12.80 15.59 -4.08
N LYS A 121 -13.27 15.30 -5.30
CA LYS A 121 -14.23 16.22 -5.92
C LYS A 121 -15.31 16.43 -4.87
N GLY A 122 -15.38 17.66 -4.36
CA GLY A 122 -16.38 18.04 -3.39
C GLY A 122 -17.73 17.65 -3.94
N ASN A 123 -18.57 17.03 -3.11
CA ASN A 123 -19.97 17.41 -3.17
C ASN A 123 -19.95 18.91 -2.91
N ASP A 124 -20.12 19.73 -3.95
CA ASP A 124 -20.57 21.11 -3.75
C ASP A 124 -21.88 21.02 -2.94
N PRO A 125 -21.94 21.51 -1.69
CA PRO A 125 -23.21 21.66 -1.00
C PRO A 125 -23.97 22.91 -1.47
N ASP A 126 -23.36 23.78 -2.29
CA ASP A 126 -23.80 25.18 -2.44
C ASP A 126 -24.26 25.56 -3.86
N LEU A 127 -25.01 24.70 -4.56
CA LEU A 127 -25.58 25.08 -5.88
C LEU A 127 -27.09 24.92 -6.04
N LEU A 128 -27.85 24.51 -5.02
CA LEU A 128 -29.32 24.48 -5.07
C LEU A 128 -29.92 24.61 -3.66
N ASP A 129 -30.10 25.84 -3.17
CA ASP A 129 -31.24 26.25 -2.32
C ASP A 129 -31.18 27.78 -2.13
N ASP A 130 -31.56 28.50 -3.19
CA ASP A 130 -32.29 29.78 -3.12
C ASP A 130 -33.80 29.46 -3.16
#